data_AF-A0A925BBC4-F1
#
_entry.id   AF-A0A925BBC4-F1
#
_cell.length_a   1.000
_cell.length_b   1.000
_cell.length_c   1.000
_cell.angle_alpha   90.00
_cell.angle_beta   90.00
_cell.angle_gamma   90.00
#
_symmetry.space_group_name_H-M   'P 1'
#
loop_
_entity.id
_entity.type
_entity.pdbx_description
1 polymer ?
#
loop_
_entity_poly.entity_id
_entity_poly.type
_entity_poly.pdbx_seq_one_letter_code
_entity_poly.pdbx_strand_id
1 'polypeptide(L)' 'MPSLSSRHHVARATLCVALAYLAIATISTVNRARQYTVTDLGTLGGSVSWAEGINSRGQVAGVSFLAGDE' A
#
# COMPACT_ATOMS: atom_id res chain seq x y z
N MET A 1 10.35 -51.34 -9.77
CA MET A 1 9.43 -51.03 -8.64
C MET A 1 10.12 -50.03 -7.72
N PRO A 2 9.56 -48.84 -7.46
CA PRO A 2 10.21 -47.87 -6.59
C PRO A 2 10.18 -48.36 -5.13
N SER A 3 11.31 -48.29 -4.43
CA SER A 3 11.48 -48.77 -3.05
C SER A 3 10.67 -47.92 -2.05
N LEU A 4 10.23 -48.53 -0.95
CA LEU A 4 9.38 -47.90 0.07
C LEU A 4 9.96 -46.57 0.60
N SER A 5 11.30 -46.46 0.69
CA SER A 5 12.04 -45.25 1.07
C SER A 5 11.73 -44.06 0.14
N SER A 6 11.67 -44.25 -1.18
CA SER A 6 11.42 -43.17 -2.15
C SER A 6 10.04 -42.53 -1.96
N ARG A 7 9.04 -43.32 -1.55
CA ARG A 7 7.66 -42.84 -1.29
C ARG A 7 7.58 -41.90 -0.09
N HIS A 8 8.38 -42.16 0.96
CA HIS A 8 8.43 -41.29 2.14
C HIS A 8 9.12 -39.96 1.85
N HIS A 9 10.13 -39.94 0.98
CA HIS A 9 10.81 -38.69 0.59
C HIS A 9 9.91 -37.76 -0.23
N VAL A 10 9.17 -38.31 -1.20
CA VAL A 10 8.22 -37.54 -2.01
C VAL A 10 7.08 -36.99 -1.16
N ALA A 11 6.47 -37.82 -0.30
CA ALA A 11 5.37 -37.38 0.58
C ALA A 11 5.78 -36.24 1.53
N ARG A 12 7.01 -36.28 2.07
CA ARG A 12 7.55 -35.22 2.93
C ARG A 12 7.80 -33.93 2.16
N ALA A 13 8.33 -34.02 0.93
CA ALA A 13 8.54 -32.85 0.08
C ALA A 13 7.22 -32.16 -0.28
N THR A 14 6.19 -32.93 -0.65
CA THR A 14 4.86 -32.38 -0.98
C THR A 14 4.22 -31.69 0.23
N LEU A 15 4.36 -32.25 1.43
CA LEU A 15 3.88 -31.64 2.67
C LEU A 15 4.58 -30.30 2.94
N CYS A 16 5.90 -30.25 2.81
CA CYS A 16 6.67 -29.00 2.99
C CYS A 16 6.24 -27.91 2.01
N VAL A 17 6.04 -28.25 0.74
CA VAL A 17 5.59 -27.29 -0.29
C VAL A 17 4.19 -26.77 0.02
N ALA A 18 3.26 -27.64 0.43
CA ALA A 18 1.91 -27.23 0.81
C ALA A 18 1.89 -26.30 2.03
N LEU A 19 2.72 -26.58 3.04
CA LEU A 19 2.85 -25.73 4.23
C LEU A 19 3.49 -24.37 3.91
N ALA A 20 4.50 -24.34 3.04
CA ALA A 20 5.11 -23.10 2.57
C ALA A 20 4.09 -22.24 1.79
N TYR A 21 3.27 -22.86 0.94
CA TYR A 21 2.22 -22.16 0.18
C TYR A 21 1.16 -21.53 1.09
N LEU A 22 0.71 -22.28 2.10
CA LEU A 22 -0.27 -21.80 3.07
C LEU A 22 0.28 -20.64 3.92
N ALA A 23 1.57 -20.68 4.29
CA ALA A 23 2.22 -19.62 5.05
C ALA A 23 2.40 -18.33 4.22
N ILE A 24 2.72 -18.43 2.93
CA ILE A 24 2.87 -17.25 2.05
C ILE A 24 1.51 -16.58 1.79
N ALA A 25 0.44 -17.36 1.65
CA ALA A 25 -0.90 -16.84 1.42
C ALA A 25 -1.43 -15.97 2.58
N THR A 26 -0.99 -16.22 3.83
CA THR A 26 -1.43 -15.45 5.01
C THR A 26 -0.61 -14.17 5.24
N ILE A 27 0.64 -14.09 4.75
CA ILE A 27 1.52 -12.92 4.94
C ILE A 27 1.01 -11.68 4.17
N SER A 28 0.22 -11.87 3.11
CA SER A 28 -0.26 -10.77 2.24
C SER A 28 -1.36 -9.89 2.86
N THR A 29 -1.98 -10.29 3.96
CA THR A 29 -3.17 -9.59 4.50
C THR A 29 -2.86 -8.54 5.56
N VAL A 30 -1.62 -8.45 6.05
CA VAL A 30 -1.31 -7.68 7.27
C VAL A 30 -0.71 -6.29 7.00
N ASN A 31 -0.16 -6.00 5.81
CA ASN A 31 0.48 -4.70 5.56
C ASN A 31 -0.40 -3.71 4.76
N ARG A 32 -1.64 -3.50 5.21
CA ARG A 32 -2.43 -2.36 4.74
C ARG A 32 -2.05 -1.11 5.53
N ALA A 33 -0.79 -0.69 5.43
CA ALA A 33 -0.44 0.69 5.74
C ALA A 33 -1.38 1.57 4.92
N ARG A 34 -2.08 2.49 5.58
CA ARG A 34 -3.05 3.34 4.91
C ARG A 34 -2.30 4.13 3.84
N GLN A 35 -2.58 3.81 2.57
CA GLN A 35 -2.00 4.52 1.45
C GLN A 35 -2.71 5.88 1.37
N TYR A 36 -1.92 6.94 1.48
CA TYR A 36 -2.37 8.30 1.24
C TYR A 36 -1.70 8.79 -0.04
N THR A 37 -2.46 9.51 -0.86
CA THR A 37 -1.91 10.27 -1.99
C THR A 37 -1.79 11.72 -1.55
N VAL A 38 -0.56 12.24 -1.53
CA VAL A 38 -0.31 13.66 -1.30
C VAL A 38 -0.38 14.36 -2.65
N THR A 39 -1.27 15.33 -2.79
CA THR A 39 -1.40 16.16 -3.99
C THR A 39 -0.93 17.56 -3.64
N ASP A 40 0.07 18.05 -4.37
CA ASP A 40 0.47 19.45 -4.29
C ASP A 40 -0.53 20.29 -5.11
N LEU A 41 -1.10 21.31 -4.47
CA LEU A 41 -2.04 22.24 -5.11
C LEU A 41 -1.35 23.50 -5.62
N GLY A 42 -0.12 23.76 -5.18
CA GLY A 42 0.61 24.99 -5.44
C GLY A 42 -0.03 26.22 -4.80
N THR A 43 0.35 27.38 -5.32
CA THR A 43 -0.19 28.70 -4.96
C THR A 43 -0.91 29.30 -6.17
N LEU A 44 -1.68 30.36 -5.94
CA LEU A 44 -2.31 31.16 -7.01
C LEU A 44 -1.40 32.29 -7.52
N GLY A 45 -0.07 32.14 -7.39
CA GLY A 45 0.92 33.08 -7.89
C GLY A 45 1.77 33.77 -6.82
N GLY A 46 1.37 33.73 -5.54
CA GLY A 46 2.19 34.17 -4.41
C GLY A 46 3.09 33.05 -3.87
N SER A 47 3.83 33.33 -2.79
CA SER A 47 4.76 32.37 -2.16
C SER A 47 4.12 31.43 -1.13
N VAL A 48 2.89 31.70 -0.67
CA VAL A 48 2.25 30.97 0.42
C VAL A 48 0.80 30.59 0.10
N SER A 49 0.43 29.35 0.41
CA SER A 49 -0.95 28.86 0.45
C SER A 49 -1.13 27.84 1.57
N TRP A 50 -2.37 27.66 2.05
CA TRP A 50 -2.73 26.58 2.97
C TRP A 50 -4.19 26.16 2.81
N ALA A 51 -4.46 24.89 3.11
CA ALA A 51 -5.81 24.32 3.10
C ALA A 51 -6.51 24.51 4.45
N GLU A 52 -7.81 24.80 4.42
CA GLU A 52 -8.67 24.90 5.62
C GLU A 52 -9.68 23.75 5.70
N GLY A 53 -10.00 23.10 4.58
CA GLY A 53 -10.92 21.96 4.58
C GLY A 53 -10.90 21.17 3.28
N ILE A 54 -11.38 19.92 3.37
CA ILE A 54 -11.58 19.01 2.24
C ILE A 54 -12.94 18.33 2.38
N ASN A 55 -13.68 18.22 1.28
CA ASN A 55 -14.97 17.51 1.26
C ASN A 55 -14.84 16.06 0.74
N SER A 56 -15.92 15.28 0.82
CA SER A 56 -15.95 13.88 0.37
C SER A 56 -15.74 13.68 -1.13
N ARG A 57 -15.85 14.75 -1.93
CA ARG A 57 -15.55 14.75 -3.37
C ARG A 57 -14.08 15.05 -3.67
N GLY A 58 -13.25 15.27 -2.65
CA GLY A 58 -11.83 15.61 -2.80
C GLY A 58 -11.57 17.07 -3.16
N GLN A 59 -12.57 17.95 -3.04
CA GLN A 59 -12.37 19.38 -3.27
C GLN A 59 -11.78 20.01 -2.01
N VAL A 60 -10.74 20.84 -2.19
CA VAL A 60 -10.04 21.53 -1.11
C VAL A 60 -10.39 23.01 -1.13
N ALA A 61 -10.73 23.55 0.04
CA ALA A 61 -10.90 24.99 0.26
C ALA A 61 -9.77 25.52 1.14
N GLY A 62 -9.34 26.76 0.92
CA GLY A 62 -8.22 27.37 1.63
C GLY A 62 -7.89 28.78 1.15
N VAL A 63 -6.71 29.25 1.53
CA VAL A 63 -6.21 30.60 1.25
C VAL A 63 -4.91 30.51 0.46
N SER A 64 -4.69 31.47 -0.45
CA SER A 64 -3.41 31.69 -1.12
C SER A 64 -3.15 33.18 -1.20
N PHE A 65 -1.91 33.60 -0.98
CA PHE A 65 -1.47 34.92 -1.40
C PHE A 65 -1.33 34.97 -2.92
N LEU A 66 -1.61 36.14 -3.49
CA LEU A 66 -1.38 36.44 -4.89
C LEU A 66 -0.03 37.12 -5.05
N ALA A 67 0.47 37.18 -6.29
CA ALA A 67 1.71 37.88 -6.58
C ALA A 67 1.60 39.36 -6.18
N GLY A 68 2.45 39.81 -5.26
CA GLY A 68 2.48 41.19 -4.77
C GLY A 68 1.60 41.49 -3.55
N ASP A 69 0.82 40.51 -3.07
CA ASP A 69 -0.04 40.62 -1.89
C ASP A 69 0.57 39.88 -0.68
N GLU A 70 1.90 39.94 -0.55
CA GLU A 70 2.70 39.26 0.49
C GLU A 70 2.92 40.15 1.74
#